data_AF-A0A535LWA4-F1
#
_entry.id   AF-A0A535LWA4-F1
#
_cell.length_a   1.000
_cell.length_b   1.000
_cell.length_c   1.000
_cell.angle_alpha   90.00
_cell.angle_beta   90.00
_cell.angle_gamma   90.00
#
_symmetry.space_group_name_H-M   'P 1'
#
loop_
_entity.id
_entity.type
_entity.pdbx_description
1 polymer ?
#
loop_
_entity_poly.entity_id
_entity_poly.type
_entity_poly.pdbx_seq_one_letter_code
_entity_poly.pdbx_strand_id
1 'polypeptide(L)'
;MLRRGLGLPATLPLLLLLVPSTLSPLTASPVSASGNGVLTSDDRTLRAGVGTYTDCSGRTPLQSGEAAIDTCIHGRRYFLGHNAGVFTPLLHMQPGDHLEWTDGHSAHHRLRIVAVRDWTPSDGAPPVVEPDVVAQFQTCVHEDGSLERILDTVAE
;
A
#
# COMPACT_ATOMS: atom_id res chain seq x y z
N MET A 1 9.40 -83.37 -17.01
CA MET A 1 9.21 -83.50 -18.48
C MET A 1 8.81 -82.15 -19.06
N LEU A 2 9.09 -81.99 -20.35
CA LEU A 2 9.18 -80.80 -21.21
C LEU A 2 7.96 -79.84 -21.33
N ARG A 3 8.34 -78.58 -21.65
CA ARG A 3 7.82 -77.66 -22.70
C ARG A 3 6.73 -76.61 -22.41
N ARG A 4 7.21 -75.35 -22.49
CA ARG A 4 6.81 -74.21 -23.36
C ARG A 4 5.33 -73.80 -23.45
N GLY A 5 5.10 -72.51 -23.18
CA GLY A 5 4.06 -71.70 -23.81
C GLY A 5 4.33 -70.21 -23.63
N LEU A 6 4.64 -69.50 -24.73
CA LEU A 6 4.67 -68.04 -24.80
C LEU A 6 3.24 -67.47 -24.69
N GLY A 7 3.10 -66.31 -24.07
CA GLY A 7 1.90 -65.46 -24.16
C GLY A 7 2.10 -64.08 -23.53
N LEU A 8 2.48 -63.09 -24.33
CA LEU A 8 2.12 -61.67 -24.12
C LEU A 8 0.70 -61.44 -24.68
N PRO A 9 -0.02 -60.33 -24.43
CA PRO A 9 0.34 -59.12 -23.67
C PRO A 9 -0.76 -58.66 -22.67
N ALA A 10 -0.42 -57.76 -21.74
CA ALA A 10 -1.42 -56.85 -21.16
C ALA A 10 -0.74 -55.53 -20.80
N THR A 11 -0.78 -54.60 -21.75
CA THR A 11 -0.40 -53.21 -21.58
C THR A 11 -1.29 -52.61 -20.48
N LEU A 12 -0.70 -52.25 -19.34
CA LEU A 12 -1.41 -51.52 -18.28
C LEU A 12 -1.93 -50.18 -18.83
N PRO A 13 -3.15 -49.76 -18.48
CA PRO A 13 -3.65 -48.45 -18.84
C PRO A 13 -2.80 -47.39 -18.13
N LEU A 14 -2.33 -46.42 -18.91
CA LEU A 14 -1.70 -45.21 -18.44
C LEU A 14 -2.72 -44.45 -17.58
N LEU A 15 -2.68 -44.66 -16.26
CA LEU A 15 -3.47 -43.92 -15.30
C LEU A 15 -2.96 -42.47 -15.33
N LEU A 16 -3.67 -41.59 -16.03
CA LEU A 16 -3.48 -40.14 -15.95
C LEU A 16 -3.73 -39.74 -14.49
N LEU A 17 -2.64 -39.54 -13.75
CA LEU A 17 -2.68 -38.80 -12.50
C LEU A 17 -3.08 -37.37 -12.86
N LEU A 18 -4.35 -37.03 -12.70
CA LEU A 18 -4.76 -35.63 -12.57
C LEU A 18 -4.08 -35.11 -11.31
N VAL A 19 -2.96 -34.43 -11.49
CA VAL A 19 -2.36 -33.60 -10.45
C VAL A 19 -3.33 -32.41 -10.30
N PRO A 20 -4.02 -32.23 -9.16
CA PRO A 20 -4.73 -30.99 -8.94
C PRO A 20 -3.66 -29.89 -8.88
N SER A 21 -3.59 -29.05 -9.91
CA SER A 21 -2.83 -27.82 -9.87
C SER A 21 -3.43 -26.97 -8.76
N THR A 22 -2.86 -27.08 -7.55
CA THR A 22 -3.08 -26.11 -6.50
C THR A 22 -2.47 -24.80 -7.00
N LEU A 23 -3.33 -23.93 -7.55
CA LEU A 23 -3.00 -22.52 -7.76
C LEU A 23 -2.62 -21.97 -6.38
N SER A 24 -1.32 -21.91 -6.09
CA SER A 24 -0.85 -21.08 -4.99
C SER A 24 -1.31 -19.66 -5.30
N PRO A 25 -2.00 -18.95 -4.38
CA PRO A 25 -2.27 -17.54 -4.59
C PRO A 25 -0.89 -16.88 -4.75
N LEU A 26 -0.65 -16.27 -5.91
CA LEU A 26 0.48 -15.37 -6.11
C LEU A 26 0.33 -14.26 -5.07
N THR A 27 0.94 -14.44 -3.92
CA THR A 27 1.03 -13.39 -2.91
C THR A 27 1.93 -12.34 -3.54
N ALA A 28 1.35 -11.21 -3.95
CA ALA A 28 2.12 -10.09 -4.47
C ALA A 28 3.16 -9.73 -3.41
N SER A 29 4.43 -9.71 -3.78
CA SER A 29 5.47 -9.29 -2.85
C SER A 29 5.21 -7.82 -2.50
N PRO A 30 5.24 -7.46 -1.21
CA PRO A 30 5.04 -6.09 -0.82
C PRO A 30 6.09 -5.19 -1.48
N VAL A 31 5.64 -4.08 -2.06
CA VAL A 31 6.53 -3.10 -2.68
C VAL A 31 7.34 -2.44 -1.59
N SER A 32 8.66 -2.53 -1.71
CA SER A 32 9.54 -1.58 -1.03
C SER A 32 9.37 -0.23 -1.72
N ALA A 33 8.89 0.75 -0.98
CA ALA A 33 8.91 2.16 -1.33
C ALA A 33 10.36 2.69 -1.23
N SER A 34 11.34 1.97 -1.81
CA SER A 34 12.74 2.36 -1.77
C SER A 34 13.01 3.43 -2.83
N GLY A 35 12.98 4.67 -2.36
CA GLY A 35 13.46 5.84 -3.09
C GLY A 35 12.41 6.93 -3.20
N ASN A 36 12.82 8.14 -2.80
CA ASN A 36 12.24 9.47 -3.06
C ASN A 36 11.73 10.25 -1.84
N GLY A 37 12.36 10.08 -0.68
CA GLY A 37 12.31 11.09 0.37
C GLY A 37 12.18 10.58 1.79
N VAL A 38 12.07 11.55 2.70
CA VAL A 38 11.79 11.32 4.13
C VAL A 38 10.64 12.21 4.52
N LEU A 39 9.64 11.64 5.19
CA LEU A 39 8.54 12.37 5.83
C LEU A 39 8.76 12.35 7.34
N THR A 40 8.65 13.50 7.99
CA THR A 40 8.72 13.65 9.45
C THR A 40 7.62 14.55 9.98
N SER A 41 7.20 14.36 11.22
CA SER A 41 6.38 15.32 11.97
C SER A 41 7.25 16.20 12.87
N ASP A 42 6.78 17.41 13.18
CA ASP A 42 7.49 18.37 14.06
C ASP A 42 7.69 17.81 15.49
N ASP A 43 6.74 17.02 15.99
CA ASP A 43 6.82 16.33 17.27
C ASP A 43 7.74 15.09 17.27
N ARG A 44 8.27 14.72 16.08
CA ARG A 44 9.16 13.59 15.81
C ARG A 44 8.58 12.22 16.12
N THR A 45 7.27 12.09 16.25
CA THR A 45 6.60 10.79 16.43
C THR A 45 6.47 10.03 15.10
N LEU A 46 6.47 10.75 13.98
CA LEU A 46 6.49 10.19 12.63
C LEU A 46 7.87 10.38 11.99
N ARG A 47 8.43 9.29 11.47
CA ARG A 47 9.55 9.31 10.52
C ARG A 47 9.43 8.14 9.53
N ALA A 48 9.19 8.44 8.27
CA ALA A 48 8.95 7.45 7.22
C ALA A 48 9.90 7.65 6.04
N GLY A 49 10.42 6.55 5.48
CA GLY A 49 10.87 6.56 4.10
C GLY A 49 9.66 6.70 3.18
N VAL A 50 9.78 7.54 2.15
CA VAL A 50 8.73 7.75 1.16
C VAL A 50 9.19 7.22 -0.20
N GLY A 51 8.41 6.31 -0.77
CA GLY A 51 8.58 5.89 -2.16
C GLY A 51 7.34 6.15 -3.01
N THR A 52 7.17 5.36 -4.06
CA THR A 52 6.11 5.53 -5.06
C THR A 52 5.23 4.29 -5.11
N TYR A 53 3.91 4.50 -5.12
CA TYR A 53 2.91 3.47 -5.35
C TYR A 53 2.29 3.67 -6.74
N THR A 54 2.40 2.67 -7.61
CA THR A 54 1.97 2.74 -9.01
C THR A 54 0.90 1.70 -9.37
N ASP A 55 0.52 0.83 -8.44
CA ASP A 55 -0.49 -0.19 -8.67
C ASP A 55 -1.89 0.38 -8.47
N CYS A 56 -2.47 0.96 -9.51
CA CYS A 56 -3.82 1.52 -9.45
C CYS A 56 -4.94 0.48 -9.21
N SER A 57 -4.60 -0.83 -9.15
CA SER A 57 -5.55 -1.85 -8.74
C SER A 57 -5.65 -2.01 -7.21
N GLY A 58 -4.73 -1.42 -6.44
CA GLY A 58 -4.68 -1.51 -4.98
C GLY A 58 -4.33 -2.89 -4.44
N ARG A 59 -3.82 -3.80 -5.28
CA ARG A 59 -3.60 -5.21 -4.91
C ARG A 59 -2.23 -5.47 -4.33
N THR A 60 -1.26 -4.63 -4.70
CA THR A 60 0.10 -4.76 -4.22
C THR A 60 0.18 -4.20 -2.80
N PRO A 61 0.58 -5.00 -1.80
CA PRO A 61 0.65 -4.51 -0.44
C PRO A 61 1.82 -3.52 -0.28
N LEU A 62 1.58 -2.46 0.49
CA LEU A 62 2.62 -1.56 0.99
C LEU A 62 3.24 -2.18 2.25
N GLN A 63 4.54 -1.96 2.49
CA GLN A 63 5.19 -2.38 3.74
C GLN A 63 4.73 -1.53 4.93
N SER A 64 4.54 -2.12 6.11
CA SER A 64 4.06 -1.39 7.29
C SER A 64 5.02 -0.29 7.79
N GLY A 65 6.31 -0.41 7.51
CA GLY A 65 7.36 0.54 7.87
C GLY A 65 7.62 1.64 6.85
N GLU A 66 6.84 1.70 5.77
CA GLU A 66 7.08 2.62 4.66
C GLU A 66 5.81 3.40 4.32
N ALA A 67 6.02 4.62 3.80
CA ALA A 67 4.97 5.41 3.18
C ALA A 67 5.23 5.47 1.66
N ALA A 68 4.18 5.72 0.89
CA ALA A 68 4.32 5.87 -0.56
C ALA A 68 3.41 6.97 -1.10
N ILE A 69 3.85 7.63 -2.15
CA ILE A 69 3.01 8.53 -2.94
C ILE A 69 2.26 7.69 -3.97
N ASP A 70 0.94 7.65 -3.85
CA ASP A 70 0.04 7.05 -4.83
C ASP A 70 -0.05 7.93 -6.08
N THR A 71 0.47 7.39 -7.19
CA THR A 71 0.49 8.06 -8.50
C THR A 71 -0.83 7.98 -9.24
N CYS A 72 -1.76 7.16 -8.76
CA CYS A 72 -3.08 6.96 -9.36
C CYS A 72 -4.06 8.06 -8.96
N ILE A 73 -3.74 8.84 -7.93
CA ILE A 73 -4.50 10.01 -7.51
C ILE A 73 -3.82 11.27 -8.04
N HIS A 74 -4.53 12.01 -8.89
CA HIS A 74 -4.01 13.19 -9.58
C HIS A 74 -4.38 14.51 -8.87
N GLY A 75 -3.67 15.57 -9.23
CA GLY A 75 -3.94 16.94 -8.77
C GLY A 75 -3.32 17.32 -7.41
N ARG A 76 -2.78 16.35 -6.67
CA ARG A 76 -2.10 16.54 -5.38
C ARG A 76 -1.12 15.40 -5.13
N ARG A 77 -0.23 15.57 -4.14
CA ARG A 77 0.55 14.45 -3.60
C ARG A 77 -0.33 13.64 -2.66
N TYR A 78 -0.46 12.34 -2.90
CA TYR A 78 -1.32 11.48 -2.12
C TYR A 78 -0.51 10.41 -1.40
N PHE A 79 -0.33 10.55 -0.09
CA PHE A 79 0.50 9.67 0.71
C PHE A 79 -0.32 8.55 1.33
N LEU A 80 0.13 7.31 1.15
CA LEU A 80 -0.40 6.10 1.77
C LEU A 80 0.58 5.61 2.84
N GLY A 81 0.06 5.08 3.94
CA GLY A 81 0.85 4.40 4.96
C GLY A 81 -0.01 3.64 5.95
N HIS A 82 0.55 2.58 6.53
CA HIS A 82 -0.20 1.68 7.41
C HIS A 82 -0.42 2.24 8.81
N ASN A 83 -1.56 1.85 9.37
CA ASN A 83 -1.84 1.83 10.79
C ASN A 83 -2.48 0.46 11.14
N ALA A 84 -1.91 -0.36 12.03
CA ALA A 84 -0.67 -0.15 12.77
C ALA A 84 0.58 -0.11 11.84
N GLY A 85 1.41 0.92 11.98
CA GLY A 85 2.55 1.14 11.09
C GLY A 85 3.10 2.56 11.14
N VAL A 86 3.77 2.96 10.07
CA VAL A 86 4.48 4.25 10.00
C VAL A 86 3.56 5.48 10.09
N PHE A 87 2.26 5.31 9.79
CA PHE A 87 1.26 6.37 9.87
C PHE A 87 0.37 6.30 11.11
N THR A 88 0.62 5.37 12.04
CA THR A 88 -0.06 5.37 13.35
C THR A 88 -0.04 6.74 14.04
N PRO A 89 1.06 7.53 14.03
CA PRO A 89 1.05 8.87 14.64
C PRO A 89 0.03 9.85 14.03
N LEU A 90 -0.34 9.69 12.75
CA LEU A 90 -1.30 10.58 12.08
C LEU A 90 -2.69 10.54 12.74
N LEU A 91 -3.03 9.47 13.47
CA LEU A 91 -4.30 9.36 14.18
C LEU A 91 -4.47 10.41 15.29
N HIS A 92 -3.36 10.96 15.78
CA HIS A 92 -3.32 11.95 16.87
C HIS A 92 -3.01 13.37 16.40
N MET A 93 -2.66 13.55 15.12
CA MET A 93 -2.42 14.87 14.56
C MET A 93 -3.74 15.60 14.26
N GLN A 94 -3.70 16.92 14.31
CA GLN A 94 -4.86 17.80 14.18
C GLN A 94 -4.57 19.00 13.25
N PRO A 95 -5.59 19.76 12.81
CA PRO A 95 -5.37 20.99 12.07
C PRO A 95 -4.45 21.95 12.84
N GLY A 96 -3.45 22.49 12.13
CA GLY A 96 -2.38 23.31 12.70
C GLY A 96 -1.06 22.57 12.93
N ASP A 97 -1.07 21.24 13.03
CA ASP A 97 0.17 20.46 13.14
C ASP A 97 0.93 20.42 11.81
N HIS A 98 2.24 20.15 11.88
CA HIS A 98 3.15 20.22 10.74
C HIS A 98 3.82 18.88 10.43
N LEU A 99 4.01 18.68 9.13
CA LEU A 99 4.83 17.65 8.53
C LEU A 99 5.90 18.32 7.66
N GLU A 100 7.06 17.68 7.56
CA GLU A 100 8.09 18.02 6.59
C GLU A 100 8.34 16.80 5.70
N TRP A 101 8.26 17.01 4.38
CA TRP A 101 8.68 16.02 3.40
C TRP A 101 9.90 16.53 2.65
N THR A 102 11.02 15.82 2.76
CA THR A 102 12.16 15.98 1.87
C THR A 102 11.98 15.05 0.68
N ASP A 103 11.96 15.57 -0.54
CA ASP A 103 11.75 14.75 -1.74
C ASP A 103 13.04 14.09 -2.27
N GLY A 104 12.92 13.28 -3.32
CA GLY A 104 14.05 12.62 -3.98
C GLY A 104 15.10 13.57 -4.59
N HIS A 105 14.79 14.86 -4.73
CA HIS A 105 15.70 15.91 -5.19
C HIS A 105 16.23 16.78 -4.03
N SER A 106 16.01 16.36 -2.78
CA SER A 106 16.38 17.10 -1.57
C SER A 106 15.66 18.44 -1.39
N ALA A 107 14.51 18.66 -2.06
CA ALA A 107 13.68 19.82 -1.76
C ALA A 107 12.84 19.54 -0.51
N HIS A 108 12.79 20.53 0.38
CA HIS A 108 12.01 20.47 1.62
C HIS A 108 10.62 21.08 1.39
N HIS A 109 9.59 20.34 1.77
CA HIS A 109 8.20 20.76 1.68
C HIS A 109 7.63 20.79 3.09
N ARG A 110 7.42 21.99 3.64
CA ARG A 110 6.70 22.17 4.90
C ARG A 110 5.21 22.14 4.63
N LEU A 111 4.50 21.31 5.38
CA LEU A 111 3.09 20.98 5.16
C LEU A 111 2.34 21.20 6.47
N ARG A 112 1.34 22.08 6.46
CA ARG A 112 0.45 22.31 7.60
C ARG A 112 -0.86 21.57 7.39
N ILE A 113 -1.32 20.83 8.39
CA ILE A 113 -2.61 20.15 8.36
C ILE A 113 -3.72 21.19 8.49
N VAL A 114 -4.69 21.15 7.57
CA VAL A 114 -5.83 22.06 7.54
C VAL A 114 -7.15 21.35 7.82
N ALA A 115 -7.22 20.03 7.56
CA ALA A 115 -8.38 19.23 7.93
C ALA A 115 -7.98 17.79 8.24
N VAL A 116 -8.80 17.16 9.09
CA VAL A 116 -8.73 15.76 9.48
C VAL A 116 -10.14 15.19 9.33
N ARG A 117 -10.28 14.11 8.56
CA ARG A 117 -11.58 13.53 8.21
C ARG A 117 -11.51 12.01 8.22
N ASP A 118 -12.62 11.37 8.52
CA ASP A 118 -12.77 9.95 8.25
C ASP A 118 -13.37 9.75 6.85
N TRP A 119 -13.00 8.65 6.19
CA TRP A 119 -13.37 8.35 4.82
C TRP A 119 -13.65 6.86 4.65
N THR A 120 -14.67 6.53 3.85
CA THR A 120 -14.98 5.16 3.50
C THR A 120 -14.44 4.87 2.10
N PRO A 121 -13.59 3.85 1.89
CA PRO A 121 -12.99 3.59 0.57
C PRO A 121 -14.01 3.37 -0.56
N SER A 122 -15.23 2.90 -0.23
CA SER A 122 -16.30 2.73 -1.22
C SER A 122 -16.78 4.04 -1.84
N ASP A 123 -16.48 5.19 -1.23
CA ASP A 123 -16.83 6.52 -1.73
C ASP A 123 -15.84 7.02 -2.79
N GLY A 124 -14.81 6.22 -3.09
CA GLY A 124 -13.78 6.52 -4.08
C GLY A 124 -12.62 7.34 -3.49
N ALA A 125 -11.93 8.09 -4.34
CA ALA A 125 -10.82 8.94 -3.90
C ALA A 125 -11.34 10.13 -3.09
N PRO A 126 -10.76 10.43 -1.90
CA PRO A 126 -11.18 11.58 -1.12
C PRO A 126 -11.03 12.89 -1.92
N PRO A 127 -12.03 13.79 -1.92
CA PRO A 127 -11.84 15.14 -2.45
C PRO A 127 -10.92 15.94 -1.52
N VAL A 128 -10.34 17.04 -2.01
CA VAL A 128 -9.67 18.03 -1.16
C VAL A 128 -10.69 18.92 -0.46
N VAL A 129 -10.36 19.41 0.75
CA VAL A 129 -11.27 20.31 1.49
C VAL A 129 -11.24 21.75 0.98
N GLU A 130 -10.11 22.19 0.43
CA GLU A 130 -9.92 23.55 -0.10
C GLU A 130 -8.94 23.54 -1.30
N PRO A 131 -9.00 24.55 -2.18
CA PRO A 131 -8.23 24.56 -3.43
C PRO A 131 -6.71 24.61 -3.28
N ASP A 132 -6.20 25.06 -2.15
CA ASP A 132 -4.78 25.21 -1.83
C ASP A 132 -4.16 23.97 -1.17
N VAL A 133 -4.95 22.90 -0.97
CA VAL A 133 -4.42 21.60 -0.55
C VAL A 133 -3.42 21.08 -1.58
N VAL A 134 -2.18 20.88 -1.15
CA VAL A 134 -1.07 20.38 -1.99
C VAL A 134 -0.77 18.90 -1.76
N ALA A 135 -1.14 18.37 -0.59
CA ALA A 135 -0.97 16.97 -0.24
C ALA A 135 -2.07 16.44 0.67
N GLN A 136 -2.38 15.15 0.53
CA GLN A 136 -3.24 14.38 1.43
C GLN A 136 -2.53 13.15 1.95
N PHE A 137 -2.87 12.73 3.17
CA PHE A 137 -2.36 11.52 3.81
C PHE A 137 -3.52 10.60 4.16
N GLN A 138 -3.40 9.30 3.87
CA GLN A 138 -4.40 8.28 4.17
C GLN A 138 -3.78 7.17 5.01
N THR A 139 -4.49 6.78 6.07
CA THR A 139 -4.19 5.57 6.85
C THR A 139 -5.47 4.91 7.35
N CYS A 140 -5.42 3.64 7.76
CA CYS A 140 -6.58 2.94 8.29
C CYS A 140 -6.92 3.41 9.71
N VAL A 141 -8.21 3.64 10.00
CA VAL A 141 -8.73 3.76 11.39
C VAL A 141 -9.08 2.38 11.93
N HIS A 142 -9.65 1.51 11.08
CA HIS A 142 -9.98 0.13 11.41
C HIS A 142 -9.06 -0.83 10.66
N GLU A 143 -8.64 -1.91 11.30
CA GLU A 143 -7.70 -2.89 10.73
C GLU A 143 -8.23 -3.55 9.45
N ASP A 144 -9.55 -3.64 9.29
CA ASP A 144 -10.21 -4.18 8.10
C ASP A 144 -10.25 -3.20 6.91
N GLY A 145 -9.73 -1.98 7.09
CA GLY A 145 -9.74 -0.92 6.07
C GLY A 145 -11.12 -0.34 5.79
N SER A 146 -12.14 -0.64 6.60
CA SER A 146 -13.50 -0.13 6.37
C SER A 146 -13.64 1.37 6.61
N LEU A 147 -12.75 1.94 7.42
CA LEU A 147 -12.67 3.37 7.71
C LEU A 147 -11.22 3.83 7.65
N GLU A 148 -11.01 4.93 6.96
CA GLU A 148 -9.71 5.56 6.77
C GLU A 148 -9.71 6.95 7.37
N ARG A 149 -8.52 7.39 7.75
CA ARG A 149 -8.23 8.72 8.24
C ARG A 149 -7.52 9.49 7.14
N ILE A 150 -8.10 10.60 6.72
CA ILE A 150 -7.58 11.52 5.71
C ILE A 150 -7.14 12.82 6.38
N LEU A 151 -5.89 13.22 6.13
CA LEU A 151 -5.37 14.52 6.52
C LEU A 151 -5.11 15.34 5.26
N ASP A 152 -5.68 16.52 5.18
CA ASP A 152 -5.46 17.51 4.13
C ASP A 152 -4.38 18.50 4.57
N THR A 153 -3.43 18.81 3.69
CA THR A 153 -2.33 19.74 3.99
C THR A 153 -2.09 20.78 2.91
N VAL A 154 -1.72 21.98 3.35
CA VAL A 154 -1.30 23.10 2.49
C VAL A 154 0.19 23.35 2.66
N ALA A 155 0.82 23.99 1.67
CA ALA A 155 2.21 24.42 1.77
C ALA A 155 2.35 25.60 2.76
N GLU A 156 3.49 25.67 3.45
CA GLU A 156 3.87 26.78 4.34
C GLU A 156 5.26 27.33 4.02
#